data_AF-A0A0E4GBD5-F1
#
_entry.id   AF-A0A0E4GBD5-F1
#
_cell.length_a   1.000
_cell.length_b   1.000
_cell.length_c   1.000
_cell.angle_alpha   90.00
_cell.angle_beta   90.00
_cell.angle_gamma   90.00
#
_symmetry.space_group_name_H-M   'P 1'
#
loop_
_entity.id
_entity.type
_entity.pdbx_description
1 polymer ?
#
loop_
_entity_poly.entity_id
_entity_poly.type
_entity_poly.pdbx_seq_one_letter_code
_entity_poly.pdbx_strand_id
1 'polypeptide(L)'
;MTMGKILCVLIASVNLVAMAYTVYSIMHYLDEQPLLEIFISPCLANMVLAVLLVIGIATQEISLIRLFKIFLYAQLVFALLMVVYGHRFFESVKLPMMVKAYFSIMFLVCAVELVIVSSTIENLRKRLNPAEGLVVYMPVGQPA
;
A
#
# COMPACT_ATOMS: atom_id res chain seq x y z
N MET A 1 9.50 19.32 6.98
CA MET A 1 8.81 18.07 6.58
C MET A 1 9.78 16.92 6.78
N THR A 2 9.52 15.98 7.69
CA THR A 2 10.41 14.84 7.97
C THR A 2 10.51 13.93 6.74
N MET A 3 11.73 13.48 6.37
CA MET A 3 12.00 12.67 5.16
C MET A 3 10.95 11.57 4.86
N GLY A 4 10.42 10.89 5.88
CA GLY A 4 9.40 9.86 5.71
C GLY A 4 8.08 10.35 5.08
N LYS A 5 7.67 11.60 5.34
CA LYS A 5 6.49 12.20 4.69
C LYS A 5 6.75 12.43 3.20
N ILE A 6 7.97 12.85 2.84
CA ILE A 6 8.36 13.10 1.45
C ILE A 6 8.42 11.79 0.69
N LEU A 7 9.06 10.76 1.26
CA LEU A 7 9.14 9.44 0.66
C LEU A 7 7.76 8.82 0.44
N CYS A 8 6.84 8.96 1.41
CA CYS A 8 5.50 8.42 1.28
C CYS A 8 4.65 9.15 0.23
N VAL A 9 4.77 10.47 0.12
CA VAL A 9 4.10 11.24 -0.94
C VAL A 9 4.65 10.87 -2.31
N LEU A 10 5.98 10.72 -2.44
CA LEU A 10 6.63 10.25 -3.67
C LEU A 10 6.09 8.87 -4.07
N ILE A 11 6.03 7.93 -3.13
CA ILE A 11 5.59 6.56 -3.42
C ILE A 11 4.11 6.51 -3.74
N ALA A 12 3.26 7.24 -3.01
CA ALA A 12 1.84 7.35 -3.34
C ALA A 12 1.62 7.98 -4.73
N SER A 13 2.42 8.98 -5.10
CA SER A 13 2.34 9.60 -6.43
C SER A 13 2.78 8.64 -7.55
N VAL A 14 3.84 7.87 -7.32
CA VAL A 14 4.30 6.83 -8.26
C VAL A 14 3.25 5.73 -8.39
N ASN A 15 2.62 5.30 -7.28
CA ASN A 15 1.54 4.32 -7.31
C ASN A 15 0.37 4.85 -8.15
N LEU A 16 -0.05 6.10 -7.93
CA LEU A 16 -1.16 6.69 -8.66
C LEU A 16 -0.91 6.75 -10.17
N VAL A 17 0.29 7.16 -10.59
CA VAL A 17 0.69 7.17 -12.01
C VAL A 17 0.78 5.75 -12.58
N ALA A 18 1.39 4.82 -11.84
CA ALA A 18 1.52 3.43 -12.27
C ALA A 18 0.15 2.75 -12.42
N MET A 19 -0.79 2.98 -11.50
CA MET A 19 -2.15 2.45 -11.57
C MET A 19 -2.94 3.07 -12.72
N ALA A 20 -2.85 4.39 -12.93
CA ALA A 20 -3.51 5.05 -14.05
C ALA A 20 -3.02 4.49 -15.41
N TYR A 21 -1.71 4.29 -15.54
CA TYR A 21 -1.14 3.69 -16.74
C TYR A 21 -1.56 2.21 -16.92
N THR A 22 -1.65 1.47 -15.80
CA THR A 22 -2.12 0.07 -15.80
C THR A 22 -3.57 -0.02 -16.25
N VAL A 23 -4.45 0.84 -15.73
CA VAL A 23 -5.87 0.93 -16.13
C VAL A 23 -5.99 1.27 -17.62
N TYR A 24 -5.22 2.26 -18.10
CA TYR A 24 -5.21 2.64 -19.51
C TYR A 24 -4.79 1.47 -20.41
N SER A 25 -3.71 0.77 -20.05
CA SER A 25 -3.26 -0.42 -20.79
C SER A 25 -4.28 -1.55 -20.75
N ILE A 26 -4.91 -1.82 -19.61
CA ILE A 26 -5.96 -2.84 -19.50
C ILE A 26 -7.15 -2.49 -20.40
N MET A 27 -7.62 -1.24 -20.40
CA MET A 27 -8.67 -0.77 -21.30
C MET A 27 -8.30 -0.84 -22.78
N HIS A 28 -7.03 -0.61 -23.12
CA HIS A 28 -6.58 -0.65 -24.51
C HIS A 28 -6.41 -2.08 -25.04
N TYR A 29 -6.08 -3.04 -24.17
CA TYR A 29 -5.73 -4.41 -24.57
C TYR A 29 -6.81 -5.46 -24.26
N LEU A 30 -7.78 -5.20 -23.38
CA LEU A 30 -8.91 -6.09 -23.13
C LEU A 30 -10.20 -5.51 -23.70
N ASP A 31 -10.78 -6.22 -24.67
CA ASP A 31 -12.08 -5.90 -25.24
C ASP A 31 -13.24 -6.59 -24.47
N GLU A 32 -12.93 -7.61 -23.66
CA GLU A 32 -13.92 -8.34 -22.88
C GLU A 32 -14.30 -7.61 -21.57
N GLN A 33 -15.47 -6.97 -21.59
CA GLN A 33 -16.04 -6.21 -20.46
C GLN A 33 -15.99 -6.90 -19.08
N PRO A 34 -16.32 -8.20 -18.89
CA PRO A 34 -16.36 -8.79 -17.55
C PRO A 34 -14.96 -8.97 -16.93
N LEU A 35 -13.95 -9.26 -17.75
CA LEU A 35 -12.55 -9.32 -17.29
C LEU A 35 -12.01 -7.92 -17.00
N LEU A 36 -12.44 -6.93 -17.79
CA LEU A 36 -12.09 -5.53 -17.60
C LEU A 36 -12.51 -5.02 -16.20
N GLU A 37 -13.76 -5.27 -15.79
CA GLU A 37 -14.26 -4.82 -14.49
C GLU A 37 -13.52 -5.45 -13.31
N ILE A 38 -13.23 -6.76 -13.39
CA ILE A 38 -12.47 -7.50 -12.37
C ILE A 38 -11.07 -6.92 -12.18
N PHE A 39 -10.45 -6.42 -13.24
CA PHE A 39 -9.09 -5.86 -13.20
C PHE A 39 -9.04 -4.36 -12.90
N ILE A 40 -10.02 -3.58 -13.36
CA ILE A 40 -10.07 -2.14 -13.09
C ILE A 40 -10.43 -1.85 -11.64
N SER A 41 -11.36 -2.60 -11.05
CA SER A 41 -11.82 -2.42 -9.66
C SER A 41 -10.68 -2.34 -8.62
N PRO A 42 -9.75 -3.31 -8.54
CA PRO A 42 -8.63 -3.25 -7.60
C PRO A 42 -7.66 -2.10 -7.89
N CYS A 43 -7.47 -1.72 -9.16
CA CYS A 43 -6.63 -0.58 -9.54
C CYS A 43 -7.26 0.76 -9.10
N LEU A 44 -8.57 0.93 -9.29
CA LEU A 44 -9.32 2.09 -8.79
C LEU A 44 -9.25 2.18 -7.26
N ALA A 45 -9.46 1.06 -6.57
CA ALA A 45 -9.34 0.98 -5.12
C ALA A 45 -7.93 1.40 -4.65
N ASN A 46 -6.88 1.02 -5.39
CA ASN A 46 -5.49 1.36 -5.07
C ASN A 46 -5.20 2.85 -5.23
N MET A 47 -5.75 3.48 -6.27
CA MET A 47 -5.67 4.94 -6.42
C MET A 47 -6.36 5.68 -5.27
N VAL A 48 -7.55 5.24 -4.86
CA VAL A 48 -8.27 5.82 -3.72
C VAL A 48 -7.47 5.63 -2.42
N LEU A 49 -6.91 4.45 -2.20
CA LEU A 49 -6.09 4.15 -1.02
C LEU A 49 -4.80 4.95 -0.97
N ALA A 50 -4.15 5.20 -2.11
CA ALA A 50 -2.97 6.06 -2.19
C ALA A 50 -3.28 7.50 -1.75
N VAL A 51 -4.41 8.06 -2.20
CA VAL A 51 -4.85 9.41 -1.79
C VAL A 51 -5.17 9.43 -0.29
N LEU A 52 -5.92 8.44 0.18
CA LEU A 52 -6.31 8.35 1.57
C LEU A 52 -5.10 8.12 2.51
N LEU A 53 -4.06 7.42 2.06
CA LEU A 53 -2.81 7.26 2.78
C LEU A 53 -2.09 8.60 2.98
N VAL A 54 -2.01 9.42 1.93
CA VAL A 54 -1.44 10.79 2.02
C VAL A 54 -2.21 11.62 3.05
N ILE A 55 -3.55 11.54 3.02
CA ILE A 55 -4.41 12.22 4.00
C ILE A 55 -4.15 11.69 5.42
N GLY A 56 -4.09 10.37 5.62
CA GLY A 56 -3.84 9.78 6.94
C GLY A 56 -2.49 10.15 7.54
N ILE A 57 -1.47 10.30 6.70
CA ILE A 57 -0.15 10.78 7.14
C ILE A 57 -0.15 12.27 7.44
N ALA A 58 -0.96 13.05 6.71
CA ALA A 58 -1.13 14.48 6.98
C ALA A 58 -1.87 14.72 8.29
N THR A 59 -2.95 13.97 8.55
CA THR A 59 -3.78 14.09 9.77
C THR A 59 -3.19 13.40 11.00
N GLN A 60 -2.20 12.51 10.82
CA GLN A 60 -1.57 11.72 11.89
C GLN A 60 -2.53 10.82 12.68
N GLU A 61 -3.69 10.49 12.10
CA GLU A 61 -4.71 9.65 12.73
C GLU A 61 -4.34 8.15 12.66
N ILE A 62 -3.95 7.56 13.79
CA ILE A 62 -3.51 6.15 13.87
C ILE A 62 -4.63 5.19 13.43
N SER A 63 -5.90 5.52 13.73
CA SER A 63 -7.05 4.69 13.34
C SER A 63 -7.18 4.57 11.82
N LEU A 64 -7.03 5.70 11.12
CA LEU A 64 -7.11 5.77 9.66
C LEU A 64 -5.98 4.96 9.00
N ILE A 65 -4.76 5.10 9.53
CA ILE A 65 -3.58 4.38 9.03
C ILE A 65 -3.70 2.86 9.26
N ARG A 66 -4.30 2.43 10.38
CA ARG A 66 -4.61 1.02 10.64
C ARG A 66 -5.62 0.46 9.66
N LEU A 67 -6.67 1.23 9.34
CA LEU A 67 -7.67 0.82 8.35
C LEU A 67 -7.04 0.64 6.97
N PHE A 68 -6.15 1.55 6.54
CA PHE A 68 -5.42 1.40 5.26
C PHE A 68 -4.55 0.16 5.21
N LYS A 69 -3.88 -0.19 6.32
CA LYS A 69 -3.07 -1.41 6.38
C LYS A 69 -3.90 -2.66 6.04
N ILE A 70 -5.15 -2.73 6.50
CA ILE A 70 -6.03 -3.87 6.22
C ILE A 70 -6.40 -3.92 4.73
N PHE A 71 -6.77 -2.76 4.16
CA PHE A 71 -7.09 -2.67 2.73
C PHE A 71 -5.90 -2.98 1.81
N LEU A 72 -4.71 -2.47 2.13
CA LEU A 72 -3.47 -2.82 1.42
C LEU A 72 -3.17 -4.32 1.50
N TYR A 73 -3.47 -4.97 2.64
CA TYR A 73 -3.32 -6.42 2.77
C TYR A 73 -4.26 -7.17 1.84
N ALA A 74 -5.53 -6.75 1.76
CA ALA A 74 -6.50 -7.34 0.85
C ALA A 74 -6.08 -7.17 -0.62
N GLN A 75 -5.56 -6.00 -0.99
CA GLN A 75 -5.03 -5.74 -2.33
C GLN A 75 -3.79 -6.57 -2.64
N LEU A 76 -2.87 -6.73 -1.68
CA LEU A 76 -1.68 -7.55 -1.84
C LEU A 76 -2.06 -9.02 -2.06
N VAL A 77 -3.01 -9.55 -1.28
CA VAL A 77 -3.53 -10.91 -1.45
C VAL A 77 -4.21 -11.07 -2.80
N PHE A 78 -5.04 -10.10 -3.21
CA PHE A 78 -5.68 -10.11 -4.52
C PHE A 78 -4.64 -10.07 -5.65
N ALA A 79 -3.65 -9.19 -5.58
CA ALA A 79 -2.56 -9.09 -6.54
C ALA A 79 -1.75 -10.40 -6.61
N LEU A 80 -1.46 -11.02 -5.47
CA LEU A 80 -0.79 -12.32 -5.41
C LEU A 80 -1.62 -13.42 -6.07
N LEU A 81 -2.93 -13.49 -5.79
CA LEU A 81 -3.84 -14.42 -6.45
C LEU A 81 -3.83 -14.19 -7.96
N MET A 82 -3.85 -12.94 -8.40
CA MET A 82 -3.78 -12.59 -9.82
C MET A 82 -2.45 -12.97 -10.48
N VAL A 83 -1.32 -12.84 -9.78
CA VAL A 83 -0.01 -13.27 -10.30
C VAL A 83 0.07 -14.80 -10.40
N VAL A 84 -0.41 -15.52 -9.37
CA VAL A 84 -0.33 -16.99 -9.28
C VAL A 84 -1.37 -17.66 -10.19
N TYR A 85 -2.64 -17.32 -10.06
CA TYR A 85 -3.74 -17.90 -10.85
C TYR A 85 -3.85 -17.27 -12.23
N GLY A 86 -3.54 -15.99 -12.37
CA GLY A 86 -3.48 -15.34 -13.68
C GLY A 86 -2.42 -15.98 -14.56
N HIS A 87 -1.33 -16.56 -14.05
CA HIS A 87 -0.40 -17.28 -14.93
C HIS A 87 -1.11 -18.37 -15.76
N ARG A 88 -2.00 -19.15 -15.13
CA ARG A 88 -2.74 -20.25 -15.78
C ARG A 88 -3.90 -19.73 -16.62
N PHE A 89 -4.53 -18.63 -16.18
CA PHE A 89 -5.67 -18.00 -16.86
C PHE A 89 -5.22 -17.21 -18.11
N PHE A 90 -4.13 -16.44 -18.01
CA PHE A 90 -3.54 -15.65 -19.10
C PHE A 90 -2.99 -16.54 -20.23
N GLU A 91 -2.50 -17.73 -19.91
CA GLU A 91 -2.05 -18.71 -20.91
C GLU A 91 -3.23 -19.27 -21.73
N SER A 92 -4.43 -19.35 -21.13
CA SER A 92 -5.66 -19.76 -21.83
C SER A 92 -6.29 -18.64 -22.68
N VAL A 93 -6.14 -17.38 -22.26
CA VAL A 93 -6.82 -16.21 -22.90
C VAL A 93 -5.92 -15.46 -23.89
N LYS A 94 -4.67 -15.91 -24.14
CA LYS A 94 -3.67 -15.22 -24.99
C LYS A 94 -3.49 -13.73 -24.64
N LEU A 95 -3.60 -13.41 -23.35
CA LEU A 95 -3.55 -12.03 -22.91
C LEU A 95 -2.11 -11.47 -23.08
N PRO A 96 -1.94 -10.21 -23.50
CA PRO A 96 -0.62 -9.67 -23.79
C PRO A 96 0.29 -9.72 -22.57
N MET A 97 1.54 -10.12 -22.78
CA MET A 97 2.57 -10.28 -21.74
C MET A 97 2.75 -9.02 -20.87
N MET A 98 2.42 -7.85 -21.44
CA MET A 98 2.37 -6.56 -20.76
C MET A 98 1.41 -6.54 -19.54
N VAL A 99 0.22 -7.14 -19.64
CA VAL A 99 -0.78 -7.14 -18.55
C VAL A 99 -0.26 -7.92 -17.34
N LYS A 100 0.41 -9.04 -17.58
CA LYS A 100 1.07 -9.83 -16.53
C LYS A 100 2.19 -9.03 -15.83
N ALA A 101 2.95 -8.24 -16.59
CA ALA A 101 3.97 -7.36 -16.02
C ALA A 101 3.35 -6.27 -15.13
N TYR A 102 2.23 -5.66 -15.53
CA TYR A 102 1.55 -4.64 -14.72
C TYR A 102 1.02 -5.20 -13.38
N PHE A 103 0.43 -6.40 -13.37
CA PHE A 103 -0.01 -7.03 -12.12
C PHE A 103 1.18 -7.33 -11.18
N SER A 104 2.32 -7.74 -11.73
CA SER A 104 3.56 -7.94 -10.96
C SER A 104 4.08 -6.62 -10.36
N ILE A 105 4.05 -5.53 -11.15
CA ILE A 105 4.41 -4.19 -10.67
C ILE A 105 3.45 -3.74 -9.56
N MET A 106 2.14 -3.94 -9.72
CA MET A 106 1.14 -3.62 -8.70
C MET A 106 1.42 -4.35 -7.38
N PHE A 107 1.75 -5.65 -7.45
CA PHE A 107 2.12 -6.42 -6.26
C PHE A 107 3.33 -5.81 -5.54
N LEU A 108 4.37 -5.44 -6.29
CA LEU A 108 5.57 -4.78 -5.75
C LEU A 108 5.24 -3.43 -5.09
N VAL A 109 4.46 -2.59 -5.75
CA VAL A 109 4.07 -1.27 -5.23
C VAL A 109 3.23 -1.42 -3.96
N CYS A 110 2.20 -2.27 -3.95
CA CYS A 110 1.39 -2.52 -2.75
C CYS A 110 2.23 -3.08 -1.59
N ALA A 111 3.21 -3.94 -1.86
CA ALA A 111 4.11 -4.46 -0.83
C ALA A 111 4.97 -3.34 -0.21
N VAL A 112 5.52 -2.45 -1.04
CA VAL A 112 6.31 -1.30 -0.57
C VAL A 112 5.44 -0.35 0.25
N GLU A 113 4.22 -0.05 -0.19
CA GLU A 113 3.28 0.79 0.56
C GLU A 113 2.94 0.18 1.92
N LEU A 114 2.71 -1.13 1.99
CA LEU A 114 2.45 -1.84 3.24
C LEU A 114 3.61 -1.74 4.24
N VAL A 115 4.86 -1.79 3.75
CA VAL A 115 6.06 -1.59 4.58
C VAL A 115 6.11 -0.17 5.13
N ILE A 116 5.81 0.84 4.30
CA ILE A 116 5.79 2.25 4.72
C ILE A 116 4.69 2.52 5.73
N VAL A 117 3.48 2.00 5.50
CA VAL A 117 2.36 2.11 6.44
C VAL A 117 2.75 1.47 7.77
N SER A 118 3.37 0.28 7.74
CA SER A 118 3.81 -0.40 8.96
C SER A 118 4.88 0.39 9.71
N SER A 119 5.88 0.93 9.02
CA SER A 119 6.92 1.80 9.59
C SER A 119 6.32 3.10 10.17
N THR A 120 5.33 3.68 9.50
CA THR A 120 4.66 4.91 9.93
C THR A 120 3.85 4.68 11.21
N ILE A 121 3.11 3.57 11.30
CA ILE A 121 2.38 3.18 12.53
C ILE A 121 3.37 3.00 13.69
N GLU A 122 4.49 2.33 13.45
CA GLU A 122 5.48 2.08 14.50
C GLU A 122 6.13 3.38 15.00
N ASN A 123 6.47 4.29 14.08
CA ASN A 123 6.97 5.62 14.43
C ASN A 123 5.95 6.48 15.18
N LEU A 124 4.67 6.45 14.78
CA LEU A 124 3.59 7.15 15.50
C LEU A 124 3.36 6.55 16.88
N ARG A 125 3.41 5.22 17.02
CA ARG A 125 3.31 4.53 18.31
C ARG A 125 4.46 4.93 19.25
N LYS A 126 5.71 4.97 18.75
CA LYS A 126 6.88 5.43 19.53
C LYS A 126 6.74 6.89 19.98
N ARG A 127 6.11 7.75 19.18
CA ARG A 127 5.81 9.14 19.57
C ARG A 127 4.68 9.26 20.58
N LEU A 128 3.67 8.39 20.52
CA LEU A 128 2.54 8.40 21.46
C LEU A 128 2.89 7.77 22.82
N ASN A 129 3.82 6.82 22.86
CA ASN A 129 4.26 6.16 24.09
C ASN A 129 5.77 6.36 24.34
N PRO A 130 6.22 7.58 24.68
CA PRO A 130 7.62 7.84 25.02
C PRO A 130 8.07 7.16 26.34
N ALA A 131 7.14 6.62 27.11
CA ALA A 131 7.38 6.06 28.45
C ALA A 131 8.13 4.72 28.47
N GLU A 132 8.19 3.97 27.37
CA GLU A 132 8.93 2.69 27.34
C GLU A 132 10.46 2.86 27.30
N GLY A 133 10.95 4.09 27.11
CA GLY A 133 12.39 4.42 27.14
C GLY A 133 12.84 5.23 28.35
N LEU A 134 11.90 5.69 29.20
CA LEU A 134 12.22 6.45 30.41
C LEU A 134 12.20 5.50 31.61
N VAL A 135 13.25 4.69 31.75
CA VAL A 135 13.58 4.07 33.04
C VAL A 135 13.95 5.22 33.97
N VAL A 136 12.96 5.75 34.69
CA VAL A 136 13.17 6.70 35.77
C VAL A 136 13.96 5.95 36.84
N TYR A 137 15.28 6.12 36.85
CA TYR A 137 16.10 5.77 38.00
C TYR A 137 15.64 6.67 39.16
N MET A 138 14.72 6.17 39.98
CA MET A 138 14.48 6.75 41.30
C MET A 138 15.74 6.50 42.13
N PRO A 139 16.47 7.55 42.59
CA PRO A 139 17.49 7.34 43.59
C PRO A 139 16.80 6.84 44.86
N VAL A 140 17.04 5.58 45.21
CA VAL A 140 16.65 5.01 46.51
C VAL A 140 17.31 5.87 47.58
N GLY A 141 16.49 6.48 48.43
CA GLY A 141 16.94 7.43 49.44
C GLY A 141 18.09 6.87 50.28
N GLN A 142 19.15 7.66 50.41
CA GLN A 142 20.19 7.42 51.41
C GLN A 142 19.57 7.53 52.81
N PRO A 143 19.66 6.50 53.66
CA PRO A 143 19.39 6.67 55.07
C PRO A 143 20.49 7.55 55.69
N ALA A 144 20.05 8.50 56.53
CA ALA A 144 20.87 9.39 57.34
C ALA A 144 21.60 8.64 58.47
#